data_AF-A0A851G990-F1
#
_entry.id   AF-A0A851G990-F1
#
_cell.length_a   1.000
_cell.length_b   1.000
_cell.length_c   1.000
_cell.angle_alpha   90.00
_cell.angle_beta   90.00
_cell.angle_gamma   90.00
#
_symmetry.space_group_name_H-M   'P 1'
#
loop_
_entity.id
_entity.type
_entity.pdbx_description
1 polymer ?
#
loop_
_entity_poly.entity_id
_entity_poly.type
_entity_poly.pdbx_seq_one_letter_code
_entity_poly.pdbx_strand_id
1 'polypeptide(L)'
;MNISEKYEWSKNNYLVSTDREKLDVQAIHRYLTRSTWAKGIPLDIVSASVENSLNFGVYHKENQIGFARLITDYATFAYLCDVYVLGNDSNLLIVFYVQIMPD
;
A
#
# COMPACT_ATOMS: atom_id res chain seq x y z
N MET A 1 -18.24 -1.65 7.39
CA MET A 1 -16.77 -1.63 7.59
C MET A 1 -16.42 -0.41 8.41
N ASN A 2 -15.56 -0.56 9.43
CA ASN A 2 -15.03 0.60 10.14
C ASN A 2 -13.76 1.06 9.42
N ILE A 3 -13.70 2.32 8.99
CA ILE A 3 -12.56 2.87 8.22
C ILE A 3 -11.27 2.86 9.06
N SER A 4 -11.38 2.76 10.39
CA SER A 4 -10.22 2.61 11.29
C SER A 4 -9.80 1.17 11.57
N GLU A 5 -10.51 0.17 11.02
CA GLU A 5 -10.14 -1.22 11.22
C GLU A 5 -8.83 -1.54 10.50
N LYS A 6 -7.89 -2.12 11.26
CA LYS A 6 -6.58 -2.53 10.75
C LYS A 6 -6.68 -3.98 10.31
N TYR A 7 -6.32 -4.27 9.06
CA TYR A 7 -6.27 -5.61 8.51
C TYR A 7 -4.83 -6.03 8.32
N GLU A 8 -4.48 -7.20 8.85
CA GLU A 8 -3.14 -7.76 8.75
C GLU A 8 -3.19 -9.20 8.26
N TRP A 9 -2.25 -9.52 7.38
CA TRP A 9 -2.01 -10.89 6.93
C TRP A 9 -0.53 -11.19 7.03
N SER A 10 -0.18 -12.33 7.60
CA SER A 10 1.21 -12.76 7.76
C SER A 10 1.43 -14.14 7.16
N LYS A 11 2.61 -14.33 6.57
CA LYS A 11 3.08 -15.64 6.09
C LYS A 11 4.59 -15.68 6.12
N ASN A 12 5.15 -16.66 6.83
CA ASN A 12 6.59 -16.76 7.07
C ASN A 12 7.12 -15.43 7.66
N ASN A 13 8.09 -14.81 7.00
CA ASN A 13 8.68 -13.53 7.40
C ASN A 13 8.00 -12.31 6.75
N TYR A 14 6.88 -12.50 6.06
CA TYR A 14 6.16 -11.44 5.39
C TYR A 14 4.92 -11.01 6.16
N LEU A 15 4.65 -9.71 6.13
CA LEU A 15 3.46 -9.08 6.67
C LEU A 15 2.88 -8.14 5.61
N VAL A 16 1.57 -8.19 5.43
CA VAL A 16 0.79 -7.15 4.75
C VAL A 16 -0.08 -6.49 5.81
N SER A 17 -0.06 -5.17 5.90
CA SER A 17 -0.82 -4.43 6.91
C SER A 17 -1.45 -3.18 6.31
N THR A 18 -2.68 -2.87 6.72
CA THR A 18 -3.33 -1.58 6.46
C THR A 18 -3.14 -0.57 7.59
N ASP A 19 -2.29 -0.89 8.56
CA ASP A 19 -1.94 0.02 9.65
C ASP A 19 -1.10 1.20 9.12
N ARG A 20 -1.72 2.38 9.11
CA ARG A 20 -1.08 3.63 8.68
C ARG A 20 0.13 4.00 9.53
N GLU A 21 0.16 3.60 10.80
CA GLU A 21 1.28 3.92 11.70
C GLU A 21 2.55 3.14 11.36
N LYS A 22 2.44 2.05 10.60
CA LYS A 22 3.58 1.24 10.14
C LYS A 22 4.20 1.73 8.83
N LEU A 23 3.50 2.61 8.09
CA LEU A 23 3.95 3.05 6.77
C LEU A 23 5.13 4.02 6.88
N ASP A 24 6.23 3.70 6.21
CA ASP A 24 7.32 4.62 5.93
C ASP A 24 6.98 5.45 4.67
N VAL A 25 6.29 6.57 4.90
CA VAL A 25 5.92 7.53 3.83
C VAL A 25 7.15 8.06 3.09
N GLN A 26 8.30 8.17 3.76
CA GLN A 26 9.54 8.59 3.11
C GLN A 26 10.05 7.51 2.15
N ALA A 27 9.96 6.23 2.51
CA ALA A 27 10.29 5.12 1.60
C ALA A 27 9.36 5.08 0.40
N ILE A 28 8.06 5.27 0.62
CA ILE A 28 7.05 5.33 -0.43
C ILE A 28 7.37 6.45 -1.43
N HIS A 29 7.56 7.68 -0.93
CA HIS A 29 7.94 8.82 -1.77
C HIS A 29 9.26 8.57 -2.51
N ARG A 30 10.29 8.04 -1.84
CA ARG A 30 11.58 7.69 -2.48
C ARG A 30 11.38 6.75 -3.66
N TYR A 31 10.43 5.82 -3.61
CA TYR A 31 10.13 4.97 -4.76
C TYR A 31 9.32 5.72 -5.82
N LEU A 32 8.17 6.28 -5.44
CA LEU A 32 7.21 6.88 -6.37
C LEU A 32 7.81 8.03 -7.18
N THR A 33 8.63 8.89 -6.57
CA THR A 33 9.26 10.02 -7.27
C THR A 33 10.19 9.60 -8.42
N ARG A 34 10.60 8.33 -8.46
CA ARG A 34 11.42 7.74 -9.53
C ARG A 34 10.65 6.77 -10.44
N SER A 35 9.38 6.50 -10.15
CA SER A 35 8.56 5.60 -10.96
C SER A 35 8.19 6.25 -12.30
N THR A 36 7.75 5.44 -13.26
CA THR A 36 7.32 5.96 -14.57
C THR A 36 5.99 6.71 -14.51
N TRP A 37 5.13 6.40 -13.51
CA TRP A 37 3.78 6.98 -13.38
C TRP A 37 3.68 8.13 -12.39
N ALA A 38 4.62 8.26 -11.44
CA ALA A 38 4.63 9.30 -10.41
C ALA A 38 5.96 10.06 -10.36
N LYS A 39 6.66 10.14 -11.51
CA LYS A 39 7.97 10.79 -11.62
C LYS A 39 7.93 12.22 -11.08
N GLY A 40 8.80 12.52 -10.12
CA GLY A 40 8.92 13.84 -9.53
C GLY A 40 7.76 14.22 -8.59
N ILE A 41 6.92 13.28 -8.17
CA ILE A 41 5.84 13.57 -7.23
C ILE A 41 6.41 14.17 -5.93
N PRO A 42 5.89 15.30 -5.43
CA PRO A 42 6.30 15.88 -4.17
C PRO A 42 5.93 15.03 -2.95
N LEU A 43 6.74 15.11 -1.89
CA LEU A 43 6.53 14.36 -0.64
C LEU A 43 5.20 14.72 0.04
N ASP A 44 4.84 16.00 0.08
CA ASP A 44 3.59 16.48 0.68
C ASP A 44 2.34 15.91 -0.03
N ILE A 45 2.39 15.78 -1.36
CA ILE A 45 1.33 15.13 -2.14
C ILE A 45 1.26 13.64 -1.82
N VAL A 46 2.39 12.94 -1.68
CA VAL A 46 2.41 11.53 -1.26
C VAL A 46 1.80 11.38 0.13
N SER A 47 2.22 12.19 1.10
CA SER A 47 1.66 12.19 2.46
C SER A 47 0.14 12.39 2.45
N ALA A 48 -0.36 13.42 1.77
CA ALA A 48 -1.79 13.67 1.65
C ALA A 48 -2.52 12.50 0.97
N SER A 49 -1.92 11.88 -0.05
CA SER A 49 -2.52 10.72 -0.72
C SER A 49 -2.66 9.51 0.22
N VAL A 50 -1.65 9.25 1.06
CA VAL A 50 -1.66 8.17 2.07
C VAL A 50 -2.71 8.44 3.15
N GLU A 51 -2.88 9.70 3.57
CA GLU A 51 -3.88 10.05 4.57
C GLU A 51 -5.32 9.82 4.10
N ASN A 52 -5.59 9.98 2.80
CA ASN A 52 -6.93 9.99 2.21
C ASN A 52 -7.28 8.70 1.43
N SER A 53 -6.56 7.61 1.67
CA SER A 53 -6.77 6.34 0.96
C SER A 53 -6.59 5.13 1.85
N LEU A 54 -7.04 3.97 1.38
CA LEU A 54 -6.71 2.69 1.99
C LEU A 54 -5.34 2.24 1.48
N ASN A 55 -4.39 2.05 2.38
CA ASN A 55 -3.01 1.75 2.02
C ASN A 55 -2.61 0.38 2.55
N PHE A 56 -1.78 -0.32 1.79
CA PHE A 56 -1.24 -1.61 2.13
C PHE A 56 0.27 -1.50 2.16
N GLY A 57 0.85 -1.62 3.35
CA GLY A 57 2.30 -1.80 3.51
C GLY A 57 2.64 -3.28 3.40
N VAL A 58 3.70 -3.60 2.66
CA VAL A 58 4.26 -4.96 2.59
C VAL A 58 5.60 -4.92 3.29
N TYR A 59 5.79 -5.82 4.25
CA TYR A 59 6.96 -5.87 5.10
C TYR A 59 7.60 -7.25 5.02
N HIS A 60 8.93 -7.27 5.02
CA HIS A 60 9.72 -8.47 5.26
C HIS A 60 10.51 -8.24 6.55
N LYS A 61 10.16 -8.99 7.59
CA LYS A 61 10.50 -8.67 8.99
C LYS A 61 9.96 -7.26 9.33
N GLU A 62 10.81 -6.38 9.86
CA GLU A 62 10.47 -5.00 10.24
C GLU A 62 10.61 -3.98 9.08
N ASN A 63 11.07 -4.40 7.90
CA ASN A 63 11.37 -3.47 6.81
C ASN A 63 10.21 -3.42 5.82
N GLN A 64 9.72 -2.22 5.52
CA GLN A 64 8.77 -2.03 4.42
C GLN A 64 9.48 -2.26 3.08
N ILE A 65 9.04 -3.29 2.37
CA ILE A 65 9.55 -3.67 1.06
C ILE A 65 8.53 -3.43 -0.05
N GLY A 66 7.30 -3.03 0.24
CA GLY A 66 6.31 -2.80 -0.79
C GLY A 66 5.15 -1.94 -0.34
N PHE A 67 4.33 -1.57 -1.31
CA PHE A 67 3.22 -0.67 -1.12
C PHE A 67 2.15 -0.91 -2.19
N ALA A 68 0.90 -0.67 -1.81
CA ALA A 68 -0.21 -0.49 -2.73
C ALA A 68 -1.25 0.44 -2.11
N ARG A 69 -1.98 1.16 -2.95
CA ARG A 69 -2.95 2.16 -2.52
C ARG A 69 -4.28 1.98 -3.23
N LEU A 70 -5.35 2.12 -2.46
CA LEU A 70 -6.73 2.06 -2.91
C LEU A 70 -7.42 3.40 -2.65
N ILE A 71 -7.81 4.08 -3.73
CA ILE A 71 -8.75 5.20 -3.65
C ILE A 71 -10.15 4.60 -3.74
N THR A 72 -10.94 4.69 -2.67
CA THR A 72 -12.23 4.00 -2.58
C THR A 72 -13.24 4.77 -1.74
N ASP A 73 -14.51 4.59 -2.05
CA ASP A 73 -15.65 5.04 -1.23
C ASP A 73 -16.08 3.99 -0.19
N TYR A 74 -15.39 2.85 -0.13
CA TYR A 74 -15.66 1.69 0.72
C TYR A 74 -17.04 1.05 0.52
N ALA A 75 -17.72 1.35 -0.59
CA ALA A 75 -19.09 0.91 -0.84
C ALA A 75 -19.30 0.42 -2.27
N THR A 76 -18.90 1.20 -3.28
CA THR A 76 -19.27 0.94 -4.69
C THR A 76 -18.09 0.95 -5.65
N PHE A 77 -16.97 1.57 -5.28
CA PHE A 77 -15.84 1.72 -6.17
C PHE A 77 -14.49 1.70 -5.46
N ALA A 78 -13.48 1.13 -6.11
CA ALA A 78 -12.09 1.27 -5.71
C ALA A 78 -11.15 1.31 -6.92
N TYR A 79 -10.13 2.15 -6.82
CA TYR A 79 -9.05 2.25 -7.79
C TYR A 79 -7.72 1.86 -7.14
N LEU A 80 -7.15 0.75 -7.61
CA LEU A 80 -5.84 0.26 -7.19
C LEU A 80 -4.73 1.00 -7.95
N CYS A 81 -3.78 1.57 -7.21
CA CYS A 81 -2.66 2.33 -7.75
C CYS A 81 -1.41 2.25 -6.84
N ASP A 82 -0.30 2.82 -7.31
CA ASP A 82 0.99 2.90 -6.60
C ASP A 82 1.53 1.56 -6.11
N VAL A 83 1.29 0.50 -6.88
CA VAL A 83 1.70 -0.87 -6.54
C VAL A 83 3.17 -1.08 -6.85
N TYR A 84 3.95 -1.45 -5.83
CA TYR A 84 5.34 -1.87 -6.03
C TYR A 84 5.85 -2.80 -4.92
N VAL A 85 6.91 -3.54 -5.26
CA VAL A 85 7.72 -4.34 -4.33
C VAL A 85 9.19 -4.09 -4.64
N LEU A 86 10.00 -3.94 -3.60
CA LEU A 86 11.45 -3.80 -3.60
C LEU A 86 12.06 -5.18 -3.36
N GLY A 87 13.08 -5.52 -4.13
CA GLY A 87 13.85 -6.76 -3.97
C GLY A 87 13.90 -7.60 -5.24
N ASN A 88 14.84 -8.54 -5.26
CA ASN A 88 15.04 -9.49 -6.36
C ASN A 88 14.26 -10.80 -6.18
N ASP A 89 13.37 -10.90 -5.19
CA ASP A 89 12.54 -12.07 -5.01
C ASP A 89 11.45 -12.11 -6.08
N SER A 90 11.81 -12.63 -7.25
CA SER A 90 10.92 -12.88 -8.39
C SER A 90 9.75 -13.83 -8.07
N ASN A 91 9.74 -14.42 -6.88
CA ASN A 91 8.69 -15.32 -6.38
C ASN A 91 7.68 -14.63 -5.44
N LEU A 92 7.88 -13.36 -5.05
CA LEU A 92 6.88 -12.65 -4.25
C LEU A 92 5.77 -12.13 -5.17
N LEU A 93 4.76 -12.97 -5.35
CA LEU A 93 3.50 -12.57 -5.97
C LEU A 93 2.57 -12.01 -4.89
N ILE A 94 2.21 -10.75 -5.02
CA ILE A 94 1.18 -10.12 -4.20
C ILE A 94 -0.06 -9.99 -5.06
N VAL A 95 -1.08 -10.77 -4.71
CA VAL A 95 -2.40 -10.68 -5.33
C VAL A 95 -3.29 -9.89 -4.39
N PHE A 96 -3.67 -8.68 -4.82
CA PHE A 96 -4.67 -7.90 -4.13
C PHE A 96 -6.06 -8.38 -4.57
N TYR A 97 -6.73 -9.12 -3.70
CA TYR A 97 -8.15 -9.38 -3.87
C TYR A 97 -8.92 -8.28 -3.14
N VAL A 98 -9.39 -7.29 -3.91
CA VAL A 98 -10.22 -6.22 -3.37
C VAL A 98 -11.67 -6.60 -3.62
N GLN A 99 -12.38 -6.93 -2.55
CA GLN A 99 -13.82 -7.11 -2.61
C GLN A 99 -14.50 -5.83 -2.12
N ILE A 100 -15.05 -5.06 -3.05
CA ILE A 100 -15.90 -3.91 -2.73
C ILE A 100 -17.30 -4.49 -2.46
N MET A 101 -17.48 -4.96 -1.21
CA MET A 101 -18.64 -5.68 -0.68
C MET A 101 -19.02 -7.01 -1.38
N PRO A 102 -19.17 -8.12 -0.63
CA PRO A 102 -20.23 -9.09 -0.92
C PRO A 102 -21.57 -8.49 -0.49
N ASP A 103 -22.65 -8.81 -1.18
CA ASP A 103 -23.98 -8.77 -0.56
C ASP A 103 -23.99 -9.58 0.76
#